data_AF-A0A1V8UQ37-F1
#
_entry.id   AF-A0A1V8UQ37-F1
#
_cell.length_a   1.000
_cell.length_b   1.000
_cell.length_c   1.000
_cell.angle_alpha   90.00
_cell.angle_beta   90.00
_cell.angle_gamma   90.00
#
_symmetry.space_group_name_H-M   'P 1'
#
loop_
_entity.id
_entity.type
_entity.pdbx_description
1 polymer ?
#
loop_
_entity_poly.entity_id
_entity_poly.type
_entity_poly.pdbx_seq_one_letter_code
_entity_poly.pdbx_strand_id
1 'polypeptide(L)'
;MLATATGQSALQNIQPSCAICGAASTPECAHEGDRLKLALDQAMARWQGVLQIREWVLIHARNSVINTFTQLKAARAHAHVAYLQTLPCYTLFQTYGGHPPLPPQQLAVLHTQISNANGIFRQGIDEDWRRSCLRYPEVLDYYFSLVEVSFPDEQDSMVRTPRFGAQAKEPKKVKSRRDSLDMGSEKGKKRDRRRDGGRTPPPEAPMAGRYGRR
;
A
#
# COMPACT_ATOMS: atom_id res chain seq x y z
N MET A 1 18.20 -69.16 -16.27
CA MET A 1 17.20 -68.19 -15.76
C MET A 1 17.72 -66.81 -16.07
N LEU A 2 17.02 -66.10 -16.96
CA LEU A 2 17.43 -64.84 -17.58
C LEU A 2 17.20 -63.65 -16.64
N ALA A 3 18.12 -62.69 -16.72
CA ALA A 3 18.17 -61.46 -15.96
C ALA A 3 16.99 -60.52 -16.28
N THR A 4 16.28 -60.07 -15.25
CA THR A 4 15.19 -59.08 -15.34
C THR A 4 15.35 -57.94 -14.32
N ALA A 5 16.60 -57.52 -14.02
CA ALA A 5 16.87 -56.44 -13.07
C ALA A 5 17.38 -55.14 -13.71
N THR A 6 17.58 -55.07 -15.02
CA THR A 6 18.22 -53.91 -15.69
C THR A 6 17.25 -52.78 -16.10
N GLY A 7 15.94 -53.03 -16.11
CA GLY A 7 14.94 -52.06 -16.61
C GLY A 7 14.57 -50.95 -15.62
N GLN A 8 14.54 -51.21 -14.31
CA GLN A 8 14.08 -50.25 -13.30
C GLN A 8 15.14 -49.20 -12.94
N SER A 9 16.43 -49.58 -12.95
CA SER A 9 17.54 -48.65 -12.65
C SER A 9 17.77 -47.62 -13.77
N ALA A 10 17.40 -47.93 -15.02
CA ALA A 10 17.54 -47.00 -16.15
C ALA A 10 16.53 -45.84 -16.11
N LEU A 11 15.32 -46.07 -15.57
CA LEU A 11 14.29 -45.03 -15.42
C LEU A 11 14.62 -44.02 -14.31
N GLN A 12 15.45 -44.40 -13.34
CA GLN A 12 15.84 -43.53 -12.21
C GLN A 12 16.96 -42.54 -12.56
N ASN A 13 17.65 -42.73 -13.69
CA ASN A 13 18.74 -41.86 -14.16
C ASN A 13 18.34 -40.89 -15.27
N ILE A 14 17.04 -40.80 -15.61
CA ILE A 14 16.56 -39.83 -16.60
C ILE A 14 16.46 -38.47 -15.91
N GLN A 15 17.32 -37.56 -16.32
CA GLN A 15 17.28 -36.20 -15.84
C GLN A 15 16.51 -35.29 -16.80
N PRO A 16 15.75 -34.30 -16.29
CA PRO A 16 14.98 -33.40 -17.14
C PRO A 16 15.90 -32.46 -17.92
N SER A 17 15.61 -32.25 -19.21
CA SER A 17 16.23 -31.17 -19.96
C SER A 17 15.68 -29.81 -19.53
N CYS A 18 16.46 -28.74 -19.73
CA CYS A 18 16.00 -27.39 -19.48
C CYS A 18 14.77 -27.08 -20.33
N ALA A 19 13.67 -26.64 -19.71
CA ALA A 19 12.40 -26.35 -20.40
C ALA A 19 12.45 -25.14 -21.36
N ILE A 20 13.57 -24.41 -21.40
CA ILE A 20 13.74 -23.19 -22.20
C ILE A 20 14.71 -23.42 -23.35
N CYS A 21 15.89 -23.98 -23.07
CA CYS A 21 16.92 -24.22 -24.09
C CYS A 21 17.09 -25.70 -24.51
N GLY A 22 16.43 -26.65 -23.83
CA GLY A 22 16.48 -28.07 -24.17
C GLY A 22 17.80 -28.78 -23.81
N ALA A 23 18.78 -28.10 -23.21
CA ALA A 23 20.04 -28.70 -22.78
C ALA A 23 19.81 -29.76 -21.70
N ALA A 24 20.65 -30.80 -21.66
CA ALA A 24 20.64 -31.82 -20.61
C ALA A 24 20.78 -31.18 -19.22
N SER A 25 20.23 -31.81 -18.19
CA SER A 25 20.28 -31.34 -16.80
C SER A 25 21.72 -31.06 -16.35
N THR A 26 22.15 -29.83 -16.45
CA THR A 26 23.19 -29.33 -15.57
C THR A 26 22.47 -28.73 -14.37
N PRO A 27 22.96 -28.93 -13.14
CA PRO A 27 22.30 -28.44 -11.92
C PRO A 27 22.11 -26.91 -11.87
N GLU A 28 22.64 -26.16 -12.84
CA GLU A 28 22.68 -24.69 -12.84
C GLU A 28 22.51 -24.12 -14.26
N CYS A 29 21.49 -24.55 -15.01
CA CYS A 29 21.16 -23.85 -16.26
C CYS A 29 20.64 -22.44 -15.94
N ALA A 30 21.33 -21.39 -16.39
CA ALA A 30 20.99 -19.98 -16.09
C ALA A 30 19.52 -19.61 -16.36
N HIS A 31 18.89 -20.22 -17.37
CA HIS A 31 17.49 -19.96 -17.72
C HIS A 31 16.48 -20.34 -16.62
N GLU A 32 16.79 -21.34 -15.78
CA GLU A 32 15.92 -21.76 -14.68
C GLU A 32 15.93 -20.71 -13.56
N GLY A 33 17.12 -20.30 -13.13
CA GLY A 33 17.30 -19.22 -12.16
C GLY A 33 16.71 -17.88 -12.61
N ASP A 34 16.87 -17.53 -13.90
CA ASP A 34 16.30 -16.29 -14.44
C ASP A 34 14.77 -16.32 -14.47
N ARG A 35 14.17 -17.47 -14.77
CA ARG A 35 12.70 -17.60 -14.70
C ARG A 35 12.18 -17.58 -13.28
N LEU A 36 12.89 -18.18 -12.32
CA LEU A 36 12.52 -18.11 -10.91
C LEU A 36 12.54 -16.66 -10.42
N LYS A 37 13.60 -15.91 -10.73
CA LYS A 37 13.71 -14.47 -10.40
C LYS A 37 12.54 -13.68 -10.99
N LEU A 38 12.24 -13.85 -12.28
CA LEU A 38 11.12 -13.17 -12.93
C LEU A 38 9.77 -13.52 -12.28
N ALA A 39 9.54 -14.79 -11.96
CA ALA A 39 8.30 -15.23 -11.33
C ALA A 39 8.17 -14.67 -9.90
N LEU A 40 9.27 -14.60 -9.15
CA LEU A 40 9.34 -13.97 -7.84
C LEU A 40 9.01 -12.49 -7.94
N ASP A 41 9.64 -11.74 -8.85
CA ASP A 41 9.38 -10.32 -9.06
C ASP A 41 7.90 -10.06 -9.39
N GLN A 42 7.30 -10.89 -10.24
CA GLN A 42 5.88 -10.82 -10.56
C GLN A 42 4.99 -11.13 -9.35
N ALA A 43 5.38 -12.09 -8.50
CA ALA A 43 4.66 -12.40 -7.28
C ALA A 43 4.77 -11.26 -6.24
N MET A 44 5.97 -10.70 -6.07
CA MET A 44 6.21 -9.53 -5.21
C MET A 44 5.45 -8.30 -5.68
N ALA A 45 5.38 -8.06 -6.99
CA ALA A 45 4.59 -6.95 -7.55
C ALA A 45 3.09 -7.09 -7.26
N ARG A 46 2.57 -8.32 -7.16
CA ARG A 46 1.18 -8.57 -6.74
C ARG A 46 1.00 -8.48 -5.22
N TRP A 47 2.04 -8.78 -4.45
CA TRP A 47 1.99 -8.73 -2.99
C TRP A 47 2.25 -7.31 -2.47
N GLN A 48 1.17 -6.64 -2.05
CA GLN A 48 1.22 -5.24 -1.64
C GLN A 48 1.61 -5.04 -0.16
N GLY A 49 1.91 -6.11 0.59
CA GLY A 49 2.13 -6.03 2.05
C GLY A 49 3.19 -5.02 2.45
N VAL A 50 4.35 -5.01 1.77
CA VAL A 50 5.43 -4.06 2.05
C VAL A 50 5.02 -2.61 1.77
N LEU A 51 4.26 -2.37 0.71
CA LEU A 51 3.79 -1.02 0.37
C LEU A 51 2.77 -0.52 1.38
N GLN A 52 1.86 -1.38 1.83
CA GLN A 52 0.87 -1.06 2.86
C GLN A 52 1.52 -0.73 4.20
N ILE A 53 2.50 -1.54 4.62
CA ILE A 53 3.29 -1.28 5.83
C ILE A 53 3.97 0.08 5.74
N ARG A 54 4.68 0.34 4.63
CA ARG A 54 5.39 1.61 4.41
C ARG A 54 4.44 2.80 4.45
N GLU A 55 3.32 2.73 3.74
CA GLU A 55 2.33 3.80 3.69
C GLU A 55 1.74 4.07 5.08
N TRP A 56 1.34 3.01 5.79
CA TRP A 56 0.81 3.12 7.14
C TRP A 56 1.82 3.81 8.07
N VAL A 57 3.07 3.35 8.11
CA VAL A 57 4.12 3.94 8.95
C VAL A 57 4.35 5.41 8.60
N LEU A 58 4.44 5.74 7.30
CA LEU A 58 4.69 7.12 6.85
C LEU A 58 3.57 8.09 7.27
N ILE A 59 2.31 7.68 7.13
CA ILE A 59 1.16 8.50 7.51
C ILE A 59 1.19 8.77 9.01
N HIS A 60 1.40 7.73 9.82
CA HIS A 60 1.36 7.86 11.28
C HIS A 60 2.56 8.64 11.82
N ALA A 61 3.76 8.40 11.30
CA ALA A 61 4.96 9.15 11.66
C ALA A 61 4.82 10.64 11.34
N ARG A 62 4.35 10.98 10.14
CA ARG A 62 4.07 12.36 9.74
C ARG A 62 3.06 13.02 10.68
N ASN A 63 1.94 12.34 10.95
CA ASN A 63 0.90 12.89 11.82
C ASN A 63 1.41 13.14 13.24
N SER A 64 2.21 12.22 13.80
CA SER A 64 2.82 12.37 15.12
C SER A 64 3.73 13.60 15.22
N VAL A 65 4.61 13.79 14.22
CA VAL A 65 5.52 14.94 14.16
C VAL A 65 4.74 16.25 13.99
N ILE A 66 3.75 16.28 13.09
CA ILE A 66 2.90 17.47 12.87
C ILE A 66 2.11 17.82 14.13
N ASN A 67 1.54 16.83 14.82
CA ASN A 67 0.78 17.05 16.05
C ASN A 67 1.66 17.65 17.14
N THR A 68 2.88 17.12 17.32
CA THR A 68 3.85 17.66 18.27
C THR A 68 4.20 19.11 17.94
N PHE A 69 4.55 19.39 16.67
CA PHE A 69 4.88 20.75 16.24
C PHE A 69 3.70 21.71 16.44
N THR A 70 2.48 21.28 16.18
CA THR A 70 1.28 22.10 16.36
C THR A 70 1.10 22.51 17.83
N GLN A 71 1.36 21.59 18.77
CA GLN A 71 1.35 21.90 20.20
C GLN A 71 2.44 22.90 20.58
N LEU A 72 3.67 22.71 20.10
CA LEU A 72 4.78 23.64 20.34
C LEU A 72 4.49 25.05 19.79
N LYS A 73 3.97 25.12 18.56
CA LYS A 73 3.55 26.37 17.93
C LYS A 73 2.46 27.07 18.73
N ALA A 74 1.45 26.34 19.22
CA ALA A 74 0.41 26.90 20.06
C ALA A 74 0.96 27.46 21.38
N ALA A 75 1.80 26.68 22.09
CA ALA A 75 2.44 27.12 23.32
C ALA A 75 3.29 28.38 23.12
N ARG A 76 4.07 28.44 22.03
CA ARG A 76 4.87 29.62 21.70
C ARG A 76 4.01 30.84 21.34
N ALA A 77 2.91 30.64 20.62
CA ALA A 77 1.99 31.73 20.30
C ALA A 77 1.37 32.32 21.57
N HIS A 78 0.95 31.49 22.52
CA HIS A 78 0.48 31.94 23.83
C HIS A 78 1.56 32.73 24.59
N ALA A 79 2.79 32.22 24.66
CA ALA A 79 3.89 32.91 25.32
C ALA A 79 4.24 34.26 24.64
N HIS A 80 4.20 34.31 23.31
CA HIS A 80 4.45 35.53 22.55
C HIS A 80 3.40 36.59 22.80
N VAL A 81 2.11 36.23 22.78
CA VAL A 81 1.03 37.16 23.12
C VAL A 81 1.18 37.64 24.57
N ALA A 82 1.44 36.75 25.51
CA ALA A 82 1.67 37.11 26.91
C ALA A 82 2.83 38.11 27.05
N TYR A 83 3.95 37.89 26.34
CA TYR A 83 5.07 38.83 26.32
C TYR A 83 4.67 40.19 25.76
N LEU A 84 3.96 40.24 24.64
CA LEU A 84 3.53 41.52 24.06
C LEU A 84 2.65 42.31 25.03
N GLN A 85 1.78 41.65 25.80
CA GLN A 85 0.96 42.30 26.84
C GLN A 85 1.79 42.93 27.97
N THR A 86 3.05 42.53 28.16
CA THR A 86 3.96 43.16 29.13
C THR A 86 4.63 44.42 28.59
N LEU A 87 4.61 44.67 27.27
CA LEU A 87 5.27 45.81 26.67
C LEU A 87 4.57 47.12 27.07
N PRO A 88 5.34 48.19 27.38
CA PRO A 88 4.77 49.49 27.71
C PRO A 88 3.84 50.01 26.60
N CYS A 89 2.66 50.49 27.00
CA CYS A 89 1.66 51.06 26.09
C CYS A 89 1.12 50.09 25.02
N TYR A 90 1.41 48.79 25.09
CA TYR A 90 0.93 47.81 24.10
C TYR A 90 -0.59 47.61 24.17
N THR A 91 -1.18 47.62 25.36
CA THR A 91 -2.64 47.55 25.53
C THR A 91 -3.33 48.71 24.82
N LEU A 92 -2.82 49.95 24.99
CA LEU A 92 -3.30 51.12 24.26
C LEU A 92 -3.13 50.96 22.75
N PHE A 93 -1.97 50.46 22.30
CA PHE A 93 -1.72 50.16 20.89
C PHE A 93 -2.77 49.20 20.30
N GLN A 94 -3.16 48.16 21.05
CA GLN A 94 -4.22 47.24 20.63
C GLN A 94 -5.60 47.90 20.59
N THR A 95 -5.99 48.65 21.63
CA THR A 95 -7.29 49.31 21.71
C THR A 95 -7.54 50.29 20.57
N TYR A 96 -6.49 51.00 20.14
CA TYR A 96 -6.55 51.98 19.05
C TYR A 96 -6.16 51.41 17.68
N GLY A 97 -6.20 50.09 17.48
CA GLY A 97 -5.99 49.47 16.17
C GLY A 97 -4.60 49.75 15.57
N GLY A 98 -3.58 49.93 16.41
CA GLY A 98 -2.21 50.23 15.99
C GLY A 98 -1.88 51.72 15.84
N HIS A 99 -2.84 52.62 16.09
CA HIS A 99 -2.64 54.07 16.03
C HIS A 99 -3.00 54.76 17.36
N PRO A 100 -2.30 54.44 18.46
CA PRO A 100 -2.58 55.05 19.75
C PRO A 100 -2.15 56.53 19.76
N PRO A 101 -2.81 57.40 20.55
CA PRO A 101 -2.44 58.81 20.70
C PRO A 101 -1.18 58.95 21.59
N LEU A 102 -0.06 58.44 21.11
CA LEU A 102 1.25 58.46 21.78
C LEU A 102 2.20 59.45 21.09
N PRO A 103 3.17 60.03 21.83
CA PRO A 103 4.27 60.78 21.23
C PRO A 103 5.03 59.93 20.20
N PRO A 104 5.49 60.52 19.06
CA PRO A 104 6.15 59.78 17.99
C PRO A 104 7.36 58.95 18.45
N GLN A 105 8.14 59.46 19.41
CA GLN A 105 9.31 58.75 19.95
C GLN A 105 8.91 57.48 20.70
N GLN A 106 7.87 57.53 21.55
CA GLN A 106 7.40 56.35 22.29
C GLN A 106 6.80 55.30 21.37
N LEU A 107 6.05 55.75 20.35
CA LEU A 107 5.48 54.89 19.32
C LEU A 107 6.58 54.17 18.52
N ALA A 108 7.66 54.87 18.13
CA ALA A 108 8.79 54.27 17.42
C ALA A 108 9.51 53.19 18.26
N VAL A 109 9.70 53.43 19.56
CA VAL A 109 10.27 52.45 20.49
C VAL A 109 9.36 51.21 20.60
N LEU A 110 8.06 51.40 20.77
CA LEU A 110 7.09 50.30 20.84
C LEU A 110 7.09 49.45 19.56
N HIS A 111 7.09 50.08 18.38
CA HIS A 111 7.17 49.35 17.11
C HIS A 111 8.45 48.52 17.00
N THR A 112 9.58 49.06 17.45
CA THR A 112 10.86 48.34 17.46
C THR A 112 10.79 47.13 18.40
N GLN A 113 10.22 47.29 19.59
CA GLN A 113 10.03 46.19 20.55
C GLN A 113 9.11 45.09 20.00
N ILE A 114 7.98 45.46 19.39
CA ILE A 114 7.05 44.51 18.73
C ILE A 114 7.76 43.79 17.58
N SER A 115 8.48 44.53 16.72
CA SER A 115 9.23 43.94 15.60
C SER A 115 10.27 42.93 16.08
N ASN A 116 11.04 43.28 17.10
CA ASN A 116 12.03 42.39 17.70
C ASN A 116 11.36 41.14 18.30
N ALA A 117 10.24 41.31 19.01
CA ALA A 117 9.47 40.19 19.57
C ALA A 117 8.95 39.24 18.48
N ASN A 118 8.46 39.79 17.37
CA ASN A 118 8.00 39.02 16.21
C ASN A 118 9.16 38.25 15.56
N GLY A 119 10.34 38.87 15.48
CA GLY A 119 11.57 38.22 15.00
C GLY A 119 11.95 36.99 15.84
N ILE A 120 11.98 37.15 17.16
CA ILE A 120 12.27 36.06 18.11
C ILE A 120 11.20 34.96 18.02
N PHE A 121 9.92 35.34 17.94
CA PHE A 121 8.82 34.40 17.78
C PHE A 121 9.00 33.54 16.53
N ARG A 122 9.30 34.16 15.39
CA ARG A 122 9.53 33.47 14.11
C ARG A 122 10.71 32.51 14.18
N GLN A 123 11.87 32.98 14.65
CA GLN A 123 13.05 32.13 14.82
C GLN A 123 12.76 30.91 15.71
N GLY A 124 11.97 31.13 16.75
CA GLY A 124 11.50 30.08 17.64
C GLY A 124 10.63 29.03 16.95
N ILE A 125 9.68 29.45 16.11
CA ILE A 125 8.86 28.53 15.32
C ILE A 125 9.72 27.72 14.34
N ASP A 126 10.68 28.37 13.68
CA ASP A 126 11.59 27.71 12.75
C ASP A 126 12.48 26.67 13.45
N GLU A 127 12.92 26.96 14.68
CA GLU A 127 13.66 26.04 15.54
C GLU A 127 12.82 24.83 15.95
N ASP A 128 11.60 25.07 16.43
CA ASP A 128 10.68 24.00 16.86
C ASP A 128 10.31 23.09 15.69
N TRP A 129 10.14 23.65 14.48
CA TRP A 129 9.92 22.86 13.26
C TRP A 129 11.13 21.99 12.93
N ARG A 130 12.35 22.55 12.95
CA ARG A 130 13.57 21.79 12.67
C ARG A 130 13.75 20.64 13.64
N ARG A 131 13.57 20.89 14.95
CA ARG A 131 13.62 19.86 15.99
C ARG A 131 12.57 18.78 15.77
N SER A 132 11.36 19.15 15.38
CA SER A 132 10.29 18.20 15.09
C SER A 132 10.66 17.29 13.91
N CYS A 133 11.25 17.84 12.84
CA CYS A 133 11.75 17.05 11.71
C CYS A 133 12.91 16.12 12.07
N LEU A 134 13.83 16.54 12.94
CA LEU A 134 14.96 15.70 13.35
C LEU A 134 14.53 14.43 14.12
N ARG A 135 13.28 14.38 14.61
CA ARG A 135 12.73 13.20 15.31
C ARG A 135 12.19 12.11 14.38
N TYR A 136 12.16 12.34 13.06
CA TYR A 136 11.63 11.34 12.13
C TYR A 136 12.27 9.94 12.27
N PRO A 137 13.59 9.76 12.45
CA PRO A 137 14.19 8.44 12.63
C PRO A 137 13.57 7.66 13.80
N GLU A 138 13.56 8.23 15.00
CA GLU A 138 13.00 7.58 16.21
C GLU A 138 11.49 7.31 16.07
N VAL A 139 10.75 8.23 15.47
CA VAL A 139 9.31 8.09 15.27
C VAL A 139 9.01 6.97 14.25
N LEU A 140 9.80 6.88 13.18
CA LEU A 140 9.68 5.80 12.20
C LEU A 140 10.00 4.45 12.85
N ASP A 141 11.08 4.35 13.63
CA ASP A 141 11.45 3.12 14.34
C ASP A 141 10.34 2.65 15.27
N TYR A 142 9.73 3.59 16.02
CA TYR A 142 8.56 3.28 16.86
C TYR A 142 7.41 2.70 16.03
N TYR A 143 6.99 3.35 14.94
CA TYR A 143 5.87 2.83 14.15
C TYR A 143 6.18 1.54 13.41
N PHE A 144 7.43 1.32 12.98
CA PHE A 144 7.85 0.02 12.44
C PHE A 144 7.84 -1.08 13.51
N SER A 145 8.18 -0.77 14.76
CA SER A 145 8.11 -1.74 15.86
C SER A 145 6.69 -2.22 16.18
N LEU A 146 5.66 -1.47 15.78
CA LEU A 146 4.26 -1.87 15.94
C LEU A 146 3.78 -2.83 14.83
N VAL A 147 4.55 -3.00 13.76
CA VAL A 147 4.19 -3.85 12.63
C VAL A 147 4.68 -5.26 12.89
N GLU A 148 3.73 -6.19 13.07
CA GLU A 148 4.03 -7.61 13.23
C GLU A 148 3.88 -8.34 11.88
N VAL A 149 4.93 -9.07 11.48
CA VAL A 149 4.90 -9.95 10.30
C VAL A 149 5.15 -11.38 10.78
N SER A 150 4.11 -12.19 10.74
CA SER A 150 4.16 -13.61 11.10
C SER A 150 4.31 -14.48 9.85
N PHE A 151 5.16 -15.50 9.94
CA PHE A 151 5.29 -16.54 8.93
C PHE A 151 4.67 -17.84 9.44
N PRO A 152 4.02 -18.64 8.58
CA PRO A 152 3.58 -19.98 8.95
C PRO A 152 4.77 -20.87 9.36
N ASP A 153 4.54 -21.84 10.23
CA ASP A 153 5.56 -22.81 10.63
C ASP A 153 5.91 -23.75 9.47
N GLU A 154 7.16 -24.24 9.44
CA GLU A 154 7.62 -25.16 8.39
C GLU A 154 6.85 -26.49 8.39
N GLN A 155 6.31 -26.88 9.55
CA GLN A 155 5.52 -28.09 9.68
C GLN A 155 4.05 -27.91 9.28
N ASP A 156 3.59 -26.68 8.99
CA ASP A 156 2.23 -26.42 8.57
C ASP A 156 1.92 -27.17 7.27
N SER A 157 0.78 -27.88 7.26
CA SER A 157 0.27 -28.60 6.09
C SER A 157 0.17 -27.72 4.83
N MET A 158 -0.08 -26.42 4.98
CA MET A 158 -0.13 -25.47 3.87
C MET A 158 1.24 -25.16 3.27
N VAL A 159 2.30 -25.28 4.06
CA VAL A 159 3.70 -25.12 3.60
C VAL A 159 4.23 -26.43 3.04
N ARG A 160 3.97 -27.56 3.72
CA ARG A 160 4.50 -28.88 3.32
C ARG A 160 3.82 -29.48 2.09
N THR A 161 2.53 -29.21 1.90
CA THR A 161 1.77 -29.80 0.79
C THR A 161 0.93 -28.73 0.09
N PRO A 162 1.59 -27.75 -0.55
CA PRO A 162 0.88 -26.69 -1.24
C PRO A 162 0.15 -27.27 -2.47
N ARG A 163 -1.10 -26.86 -2.65
CA ARG A 163 -1.92 -27.28 -3.79
C ARG A 163 -1.96 -26.15 -4.81
N PHE A 164 -1.31 -26.35 -5.95
CA PHE A 164 -1.30 -25.38 -7.05
C PHE A 164 -2.22 -25.86 -8.19
N GLY A 165 -2.98 -24.94 -8.79
CA GLY A 165 -3.84 -25.20 -9.95
C GLY A 165 -5.35 -25.10 -9.65
N ALA A 166 -6.14 -24.89 -10.72
CA ALA A 166 -7.59 -24.84 -10.62
C ALA A 166 -8.12 -26.23 -10.27
N GLN A 167 -8.91 -26.34 -9.21
CA GLN A 167 -9.64 -27.57 -8.93
C GLN A 167 -10.48 -27.92 -10.16
N ALA A 168 -10.16 -29.03 -10.82
CA ALA A 168 -11.02 -29.59 -11.84
C ALA A 168 -12.37 -29.83 -11.19
N LYS A 169 -13.37 -29.02 -11.54
CA LYS A 169 -14.77 -29.28 -11.15
C LYS A 169 -15.05 -30.70 -11.62
N GLU A 170 -15.30 -31.62 -10.69
CA GLU A 170 -15.69 -32.97 -11.04
C GLU A 170 -16.81 -32.90 -12.09
N PRO A 171 -16.70 -33.62 -13.22
CA PRO A 171 -17.75 -33.61 -14.23
C PRO A 171 -19.02 -34.14 -13.57
N LYS A 172 -20.01 -33.26 -13.36
CA LYS A 172 -21.34 -33.63 -12.91
C LYS A 172 -21.83 -34.76 -13.82
N LYS A 173 -22.01 -35.96 -13.26
CA LYS A 173 -22.61 -37.12 -13.95
C LYS A 173 -23.93 -36.66 -14.58
N VAL A 174 -23.94 -36.52 -15.91
CA VAL A 174 -25.17 -36.29 -16.67
C VAL A 174 -26.01 -37.55 -16.53
N LYS A 175 -27.07 -37.46 -15.71
CA LYS A 175 -28.07 -38.52 -15.60
C LYS A 175 -28.87 -38.53 -16.90
N SER A 176 -28.51 -39.45 -17.80
CA SER A 176 -29.29 -39.80 -18.98
C SER A 176 -30.72 -40.17 -18.55
N ARG A 177 -31.70 -39.35 -18.92
CA ARG A 177 -33.11 -39.72 -18.93
C ARG A 177 -33.47 -40.12 -20.36
N ARG A 178 -33.71 -41.42 -20.52
CA ARG A 178 -34.27 -42.04 -21.71
C ARG A 178 -35.80 -41.96 -21.64
N ASP A 179 -36.39 -41.68 -22.80
CA ASP A 179 -37.77 -41.94 -23.26
C ASP A 179 -38.98 -41.33 -22.54
N SER A 180 -39.75 -40.51 -23.28
CA SER A 180 -41.17 -40.79 -23.59
C SER A 180 -41.71 -39.82 -24.66
N LEU A 181 -42.34 -40.39 -25.68
CA LEU A 181 -43.05 -39.75 -26.80
C LEU A 181 -44.37 -39.12 -26.34
N ASP A 182 -44.77 -37.96 -26.89
CA ASP A 182 -46.17 -37.65 -27.22
C ASP A 182 -46.32 -36.44 -28.17
N MET A 183 -47.35 -36.49 -29.02
CA MET A 183 -47.67 -35.67 -30.20
C MET A 183 -48.50 -34.41 -29.85
N GLY A 184 -48.31 -33.28 -30.55
CA GLY A 184 -49.18 -32.11 -30.38
C GLY A 184 -48.90 -30.88 -31.26
N SER A 185 -49.63 -30.82 -32.38
CA SER A 185 -49.90 -29.78 -33.39
C SER A 185 -49.46 -28.29 -33.27
N GLU A 186 -49.00 -27.80 -34.43
CA GLU A 186 -49.26 -26.54 -35.17
C GLU A 186 -48.89 -25.10 -34.71
N LYS A 187 -48.27 -24.44 -35.70
CA LYS A 187 -48.33 -23.01 -36.12
C LYS A 187 -47.49 -21.94 -35.41
N GLY A 188 -46.32 -21.68 -36.01
CA GLY A 188 -46.08 -20.43 -36.75
C GLY A 188 -45.43 -19.25 -36.02
N LYS A 189 -44.17 -18.91 -36.38
CA LYS A 189 -43.78 -17.59 -36.93
C LYS A 189 -42.27 -17.48 -37.18
N LYS A 190 -41.95 -17.25 -38.46
CA LYS A 190 -40.84 -16.49 -39.07
C LYS A 190 -39.95 -15.70 -38.09
N ARG A 191 -38.65 -16.01 -38.06
CA ARG A 191 -37.59 -14.99 -37.96
C ARG A 191 -36.24 -15.51 -38.46
N ASP A 192 -35.93 -15.09 -39.68
CA ASP A 192 -34.60 -15.00 -40.26
C ASP A 192 -33.63 -14.31 -39.27
N ARG A 193 -32.57 -15.01 -38.87
CA ARG A 193 -31.39 -14.42 -38.23
C ARG A 193 -30.13 -15.13 -38.71
N ARG A 194 -29.56 -14.50 -39.72
CA ARG A 194 -28.16 -14.48 -40.15
C ARG A 194 -27.16 -15.01 -39.12
N ARG A 195 -26.35 -15.94 -39.64
CA ARG A 195 -25.01 -16.34 -39.22
C ARG A 195 -24.13 -15.12 -38.98
N ASP A 196 -23.68 -14.93 -37.74
CA ASP A 196 -22.50 -14.10 -37.45
C ASP A 196 -21.79 -14.60 -36.18
N GLY A 197 -20.46 -14.64 -36.24
CA GLY A 197 -19.59 -15.27 -35.25
C GLY A 197 -19.44 -14.40 -34.01
N GLY A 198 -19.97 -14.86 -32.88
CA GLY A 198 -19.77 -14.23 -31.58
C GLY A 198 -18.42 -14.61 -30.99
N ARG A 199 -17.43 -13.71 -31.13
CA ARG A 199 -16.27 -13.62 -30.23
C ARG A 199 -16.78 -13.40 -28.80
N THR A 200 -16.36 -14.26 -27.88
CA THR A 200 -16.48 -14.01 -26.44
C THR A 200 -15.61 -12.80 -26.06
N PRO A 201 -16.12 -11.82 -25.29
CA PRO A 201 -15.28 -10.80 -24.69
C PRO A 201 -14.45 -11.43 -23.55
N PRO A 202 -13.22 -10.95 -23.29
CA PRO A 202 -12.44 -11.36 -22.13
C PRO A 202 -13.13 -10.88 -20.84
N PRO A 203 -12.99 -11.60 -19.71
CA PRO A 203 -13.58 -11.19 -18.45
C PRO A 203 -13.00 -9.86 -17.98
N GLU A 204 -13.87 -8.88 -17.71
CA GLU A 204 -13.54 -7.63 -17.03
C GLU A 204 -12.96 -7.91 -15.65
N ALA A 205 -11.82 -7.31 -15.35
CA ALA A 205 -11.28 -7.26 -14.00
C ALA A 205 -12.27 -6.55 -13.06
N PRO A 206 -12.43 -6.99 -11.81
CA PRO A 206 -13.29 -6.31 -10.86
C PRO A 206 -12.77 -4.88 -10.61
N MET A 207 -13.58 -3.91 -11.03
CA MET A 207 -13.39 -2.49 -10.78
C MET A 207 -13.26 -2.19 -9.29
N ALA A 208 -12.29 -1.34 -8.95
CA ALA A 208 -12.10 -0.79 -7.62
C ALA A 208 -13.39 -0.11 -7.12
N GLY A 209 -13.88 -0.58 -5.97
CA GLY A 209 -15.00 0.04 -5.28
C GLY A 209 -14.70 1.49 -4.93
N ARG A 210 -15.59 2.39 -5.38
CA ARG A 210 -15.73 3.74 -4.85
C ARG A 210 -15.99 3.65 -3.34
N TYR A 211 -15.08 4.16 -2.53
CA TYR A 211 -15.42 4.55 -1.17
C TYR A 211 -15.73 6.04 -1.15
N GLY A 212 -16.98 6.32 -0.83
CA GLY A 212 -17.53 7.65 -0.66
C GLY A 212 -16.96 8.34 0.57
N ARG A 213 -16.83 9.65 0.40
CA ARG A 213 -16.60 10.68 1.41
C ARG A 213 -17.59 10.56 2.57
N ARG A 214 -17.08 10.51 3.80
CA ARG A 214 -17.71 11.09 5.00
C ARG A 214 -16.62 11.67 5.87
#